data_AF-A0A7C6R8F7-F1
#
_entry.id   AF-A0A7C6R8F7-F1
#
_cell.length_a   1.000
_cell.length_b   1.000
_cell.length_c   1.000
_cell.angle_alpha   90.00
_cell.angle_beta   90.00
_cell.angle_gamma   90.00
#
_symmetry.space_group_name_H-M   'P 1'
#
loop_
_entity.id
_entity.type
_entity.pdbx_description
1 polymer ?
#
loop_
_entity_poly.entity_id
_entity_poly.type
_entity_poly.pdbx_seq_one_letter_code
_entity_poly.pdbx_strand_id
1 'polypeptide(L)'
;PSLIIYLVFKDRSQPSNPVQVQVEAKEALNWQITVLIASVAVWILVSIVSGIAVGIAAATYSYGAYTVAGLVSSLATLVGFVVPLANLIFSIIAAARVNSGRPYRYPVTFRFIK
;
A
#
# COMPACT_ATOMS: atom_id res chain seq x y z
N PRO A 1 -4.29 -11.80 -0.21
CA PRO A 1 -5.15 -12.62 0.69
C PRO A 1 -6.61 -12.16 0.79
N SER A 2 -6.91 -10.85 0.85
CA SER A 2 -8.29 -10.35 0.91
C SER A 2 -9.12 -10.68 -0.34
N LEU A 3 -8.51 -10.76 -1.52
CA LEU A 3 -9.16 -11.18 -2.76
C LEU A 3 -9.68 -12.62 -2.71
N ILE A 4 -8.87 -13.54 -2.17
CA ILE A 4 -9.24 -14.96 -2.03
C ILE A 4 -10.41 -15.09 -1.05
N ILE A 5 -10.34 -14.40 0.09
CA ILE A 5 -11.41 -14.40 1.09
C ILE A 5 -12.70 -13.84 0.47
N TYR A 6 -12.61 -12.74 -0.29
CA TYR A 6 -13.76 -12.19 -1.01
C TYR A 6 -14.40 -13.20 -1.97
N LEU A 7 -13.58 -13.89 -2.80
CA LEU A 7 -14.08 -14.87 -3.76
C LEU A 7 -14.69 -16.10 -3.09
N VAL A 8 -14.11 -16.60 -1.99
CA VAL A 8 -14.62 -17.76 -1.24
C VAL A 8 -16.00 -17.49 -0.62
N PHE A 9 -16.22 -16.27 -0.11
CA PHE A 9 -17.50 -15.90 0.52
C PHE A 9 -18.50 -15.28 -0.47
N LYS A 10 -18.12 -15.04 -1.72
CA LYS A 10 -18.98 -14.45 -2.75
C LYS A 10 -20.24 -15.27 -3.00
N ASP A 11 -20.11 -16.59 -3.06
CA ASP A 11 -21.24 -17.46 -3.40
C ASP A 11 -22.10 -17.82 -2.17
N ARG A 12 -21.61 -17.52 -0.95
CA ARG A 12 -22.32 -17.76 0.32
C ARG A 12 -23.13 -16.56 0.80
N SER A 13 -22.90 -15.38 0.23
CA SER A 13 -23.66 -14.18 0.55
C SER A 13 -24.94 -14.12 -0.30
N GLN A 14 -26.10 -14.24 0.34
CA GLN A 14 -27.35 -13.92 -0.34
C GLN A 14 -27.43 -12.39 -0.59
N PRO A 15 -27.96 -11.93 -1.74
CA PRO A 15 -28.12 -10.51 -2.04
C PRO A 15 -28.95 -9.74 -1.00
N SER A 16 -29.83 -10.43 -0.27
CA SER A 16 -30.70 -9.87 0.77
C SER A 16 -30.06 -9.78 2.15
N ASN A 17 -29.00 -10.54 2.44
CA ASN A 17 -28.27 -10.48 3.71
C ASN A 17 -26.80 -10.90 3.51
N PRO A 18 -25.89 -9.95 3.22
CA PRO A 18 -24.50 -10.25 2.97
C PRO A 18 -23.82 -10.73 4.26
N VAL A 19 -23.06 -11.83 4.15
CA VAL A 19 -22.22 -12.33 5.24
C VAL A 19 -21.25 -11.23 5.66
N GLN A 20 -21.17 -10.92 6.96
CA GLN A 20 -20.33 -9.83 7.47
C GLN A 20 -18.87 -9.96 7.01
N VAL A 21 -18.33 -11.19 6.98
CA VAL A 21 -16.98 -11.49 6.48
C VAL A 21 -16.77 -11.05 5.03
N GLN A 22 -17.80 -11.11 4.17
CA GLN A 22 -17.71 -10.67 2.79
C GLN A 22 -17.63 -9.14 2.70
N VAL A 23 -18.37 -8.40 3.55
CA VAL A 23 -18.34 -6.94 3.59
C VAL A 23 -16.97 -6.45 4.05
N GLU A 24 -16.45 -7.05 5.12
CA GLU A 24 -15.10 -6.75 5.63
C GLU A 24 -14.01 -7.13 4.60
N ALA A 25 -14.17 -8.25 3.88
CA ALA A 25 -13.25 -8.65 2.83
C ALA A 25 -13.26 -7.68 1.63
N LYS A 26 -14.43 -7.14 1.24
CA LYS A 26 -14.55 -6.09 0.22
C LYS A 26 -13.86 -4.80 0.65
N GLU A 27 -14.07 -4.37 1.90
CA GLU A 27 -13.44 -3.16 2.43
C GLU A 27 -11.91 -3.32 2.53
N ALA A 28 -11.43 -4.48 3.01
CA ALA A 28 -10.01 -4.80 3.04
C ALA A 28 -9.38 -4.93 1.65
N LEU A 29 -10.14 -5.37 0.64
CA LEU A 29 -9.67 -5.45 -0.74
C LEU A 29 -9.52 -4.05 -1.36
N ASN A 30 -10.52 -3.19 -1.20
CA ASN A 30 -10.44 -1.79 -1.64
C ASN A 30 -9.29 -1.04 -0.94
N TRP A 31 -9.03 -1.35 0.33
CA TRP A 31 -7.86 -0.85 1.07
C TRP A 31 -6.54 -1.35 0.49
N GLN A 32 -6.40 -2.65 0.24
CA GLN A 32 -5.18 -3.21 -0.36
C GLN A 32 -4.86 -2.60 -1.72
N ILE A 33 -5.88 -2.39 -2.56
CA ILE A 33 -5.71 -1.73 -3.87
C ILE A 33 -5.25 -0.27 -3.67
N THR A 34 -5.86 0.46 -2.74
CA THR A 34 -5.48 1.86 -2.45
C THR A 34 -4.02 1.96 -1.99
N VAL A 35 -3.61 1.11 -1.05
CA VAL A 35 -2.23 1.04 -0.56
C VAL A 35 -1.26 0.65 -1.67
N LEU A 36 -1.63 -0.30 -2.53
CA LEU A 36 -0.81 -0.72 -3.66
C LEU A 36 -0.57 0.43 -4.64
N ILE A 37 -1.62 1.20 -4.96
CA ILE A 37 -1.48 2.37 -5.83
C ILE A 37 -0.60 3.42 -5.16
N ALA A 38 -0.81 3.69 -3.87
CA ALA A 38 0.00 4.65 -3.12
C ALA A 38 1.47 4.22 -3.03
N SER A 39 1.75 2.93 -2.80
CA SER A 39 3.11 2.42 -2.75
C SER A 39 3.80 2.55 -4.10
N VAL A 40 3.14 2.17 -5.19
CA VAL A 40 3.68 2.34 -6.56
C VAL A 40 3.95 3.82 -6.86
N ALA A 41 3.04 4.73 -6.49
CA ALA A 41 3.24 6.16 -6.69
C ALA A 41 4.46 6.69 -5.92
N VAL A 42 4.63 6.28 -4.67
CA VAL A 42 5.82 6.64 -3.85
C VAL A 42 7.10 6.08 -4.48
N TRP A 43 7.09 4.82 -4.92
CA TRP A 43 8.24 4.20 -5.58
C TRP A 43 8.66 4.92 -6.87
N ILE A 44 7.68 5.34 -7.68
CA ILE A 44 7.93 6.11 -8.90
C ILE A 44 8.52 7.48 -8.55
N LEU A 45 7.93 8.19 -7.58
CA LEU A 45 8.43 9.51 -7.15
C LEU A 45 9.87 9.42 -6.64
N VAL A 46 10.16 8.46 -5.75
CA VAL A 46 11.52 8.22 -5.24
C VAL A 46 12.49 7.89 -6.38
N SER A 47 12.08 7.05 -7.33
CA SER A 47 12.93 6.67 -8.47
C SER A 47 13.24 7.85 -9.39
N ILE A 48 12.25 8.73 -9.66
CA ILE A 48 12.45 9.93 -10.48
C ILE A 48 13.39 10.91 -9.77
N VAL A 49 13.15 11.21 -8.49
CA VAL A 49 13.97 12.14 -7.72
C VAL A 49 15.42 11.62 -7.62
N SER A 50 15.60 10.35 -7.28
CA SER A 50 16.91 9.72 -7.21
C SER A 50 17.60 9.66 -8.58
N GLY A 51 16.87 9.35 -9.65
CA GLY A 51 17.41 9.32 -11.02
C GLY A 51 17.91 10.69 -11.49
N ILE A 52 17.17 11.76 -11.18
CA ILE A 52 17.60 13.13 -11.48
C ILE A 52 18.80 13.51 -10.63
N ALA A 53 18.80 13.22 -9.33
CA ALA A 53 19.91 13.53 -8.44
C ALA A 53 21.21 12.83 -8.87
N VAL A 54 21.14 11.55 -9.24
CA VAL A 54 22.29 10.80 -9.77
C VAL A 54 22.70 11.32 -11.13
N GLY A 55 21.77 11.63 -12.04
CA GLY A 55 22.07 12.19 -13.36
C GLY A 55 22.79 13.53 -13.30
N ILE A 56 22.40 14.41 -12.37
CA ILE A 56 23.08 15.70 -12.13
C ILE A 56 24.47 15.46 -11.53
N ALA A 57 24.59 14.56 -10.56
CA ALA A 57 25.88 14.23 -9.95
C ALA A 57 26.85 13.62 -10.97
N ALA A 58 26.34 12.77 -11.86
CA ALA A 58 27.08 12.16 -12.96
C ALA A 58 27.62 13.17 -13.96
N ALA A 59 26.80 14.17 -14.32
CA ALA A 59 27.16 15.21 -15.28
C ALA A 59 28.12 16.26 -14.69
N THR A 60 28.16 16.42 -13.37
CA THR A 60 28.89 17.52 -12.69
C THR A 60 30.20 17.06 -12.06
N TYR A 61 30.29 15.81 -11.60
CA TYR A 61 31.41 15.31 -10.82
C TYR A 61 32.02 14.05 -11.45
N SER A 62 33.34 13.91 -11.34
CA SER A 62 34.09 12.72 -11.79
C SER A 62 33.60 11.43 -11.08
N TYR A 63 33.99 10.26 -11.60
CA TYR A 63 33.55 8.91 -11.20
C TYR A 63 33.36 8.64 -9.69
N GLY A 64 34.02 9.39 -8.79
CA GLY A 64 33.83 9.32 -7.34
C GLY A 64 32.51 9.86 -6.79
N ALA A 65 31.72 10.65 -7.53
CA ALA A 65 30.44 11.18 -7.04
C ALA A 65 29.26 10.24 -7.22
N TYR A 66 29.36 9.28 -8.15
CA TYR A 66 28.32 8.28 -8.41
C TYR A 66 28.09 7.38 -7.20
N THR A 67 29.14 7.11 -6.42
CA THR A 67 29.05 6.32 -5.20
C THR A 67 28.32 7.08 -4.10
N VAL A 68 28.56 8.38 -3.95
CA VAL A 68 27.89 9.24 -2.97
C VAL A 68 26.42 9.49 -3.36
N ALA A 69 26.15 9.81 -4.62
CA ALA A 69 24.79 10.00 -5.11
C ALA A 69 23.96 8.69 -5.07
N GLY A 70 24.60 7.55 -5.32
CA GLY A 70 23.99 6.22 -5.16
C GLY A 70 23.65 5.90 -3.71
N LEU A 71 24.52 6.25 -2.75
CA LEU A 71 24.26 6.10 -1.31
C LEU A 71 23.13 7.02 -0.81
N VAL A 72 23.05 8.25 -1.31
CA VAL A 72 21.94 9.16 -0.99
C VAL A 72 20.62 8.64 -1.57
N SER A 73 20.66 8.08 -2.79
CA SER A 73 19.50 7.49 -3.45
C SER A 73 19.01 6.20 -2.77
N SER A 74 19.91 5.40 -2.20
CA SER A 74 19.54 4.20 -1.43
C SER A 74 19.01 4.51 -0.03
N LEU A 75 19.34 5.68 0.54
CA LEU A 75 18.65 6.18 1.74
C LEU A 75 17.22 6.66 1.42
N ALA A 76 17.00 7.24 0.24
CA ALA A 76 15.66 7.69 -0.17
C ALA A 76 14.67 6.53 -0.36
N THR A 77 15.13 5.34 -0.77
CA THR A 77 14.27 4.14 -0.87
C THR A 77 13.81 3.60 0.49
N LEU A 78 14.51 3.94 1.59
CA LEU A 78 14.05 3.61 2.94
C LEU A 78 12.74 4.33 3.31
N VAL A 79 12.48 5.50 2.73
CA VAL A 79 11.20 6.21 2.90
C VAL A 79 10.03 5.38 2.34
N GLY A 80 10.29 4.52 1.35
CA GLY A 80 9.31 3.57 0.80
C GLY A 80 8.81 2.54 1.81
N PHE A 81 9.54 2.27 2.91
CA PHE A 81 9.10 1.37 3.98
C PHE A 81 7.98 1.95 4.84
N VAL A 82 7.74 3.25 4.79
CA VAL A 82 6.65 3.90 5.55
C VAL A 82 5.28 3.39 5.08
N VAL A 83 5.11 3.15 3.77
CA VAL A 83 3.84 2.70 3.19
C VAL A 83 3.42 1.28 3.66
N PRO A 84 4.27 0.24 3.60
CA PRO A 84 3.92 -1.07 4.14
C PRO A 84 3.77 -1.05 5.67
N LEU A 85 4.48 -0.17 6.37
CA LEU A 85 4.31 0.00 7.82
C LEU A 85 2.92 0.56 8.16
N ALA A 86 2.47 1.60 7.45
CA ALA A 86 1.12 2.13 7.58
C ALA A 86 0.05 1.08 7.24
N ASN A 87 0.26 0.31 6.16
CA ASN A 87 -0.63 -0.79 5.80
C ASN A 87 -0.73 -1.85 6.90
N LEU A 88 0.40 -2.22 7.50
CA LEU A 88 0.43 -3.17 8.62
C LEU A 88 -0.35 -2.62 9.82
N ILE A 89 -0.11 -1.37 10.22
CA ILE A 89 -0.83 -0.72 11.32
C ILE A 89 -2.34 -0.74 11.07
N PHE A 90 -2.78 -0.31 9.89
CA PHE A 90 -4.20 -0.31 9.56
C PHE A 90 -4.79 -1.72 9.49
N SER A 91 -4.03 -2.73 9.05
CA SER A 91 -4.47 -4.12 9.07
C SER A 91 -4.66 -4.68 10.49
N ILE A 92 -3.80 -4.28 11.44
CA ILE A 92 -3.91 -4.66 12.86
C ILE A 92 -5.14 -4.00 13.50
N ILE A 93 -5.35 -2.70 13.24
CA ILE A 93 -6.52 -1.96 13.77
C ILE A 93 -7.82 -2.56 13.22
N ALA A 94 -7.85 -2.89 11.92
CA ALA A 94 -9.00 -3.54 11.31
C ALA A 94 -9.29 -4.90 11.94
N ALA A 95 -8.27 -5.75 12.09
CA ALA A 95 -8.41 -7.06 12.73
C ALA A 95 -8.88 -6.94 14.19
N ALA A 96 -8.32 -6.00 14.96
CA ALA A 96 -8.70 -5.77 16.35
C ALA A 96 -10.17 -5.32 16.48
N ARG A 97 -10.66 -4.49 15.56
CA ARG A 97 -12.03 -3.98 15.60
C ARG A 97 -13.06 -5.01 15.13
N VAL A 98 -12.75 -5.84 14.14
CA VAL A 98 -13.60 -6.98 13.74
C VAL A 98 -13.71 -8.02 14.86
N ASN A 99 -12.63 -8.28 15.61
CA ASN A 99 -12.68 -9.15 16.80
C ASN A 99 -13.62 -8.63 17.91
N SER A 100 -13.88 -7.32 17.96
CA SER A 100 -14.85 -6.71 18.88
C SER A 100 -16.30 -6.75 18.37
N GLY A 101 -16.56 -7.40 17.24
CA GLY A 101 -17.89 -7.51 16.63
C GLY A 101 -18.40 -6.23 15.97
N ARG A 102 -17.53 -5.24 15.75
CA ARG A 102 -17.89 -3.95 15.11
C ARG A 102 -17.29 -3.89 13.71
N PRO A 103 -18.07 -3.51 12.69
CA PRO A 103 -17.55 -3.36 11.33
C PRO A 103 -16.51 -2.22 11.28
N TYR A 104 -15.41 -2.41 10.53
CA TYR A 104 -14.35 -1.42 10.44
C TYR A 104 -14.16 -0.87 9.03
N ARG A 105 -14.54 0.40 8.88
CA ARG A 105 -14.26 1.16 7.67
C ARG A 105 -12.89 1.80 7.73
N TYR A 106 -12.04 1.46 6.77
CA TYR A 106 -10.77 2.12 6.56
C TYR A 106 -10.99 3.60 6.19
N PRO A 107 -10.20 4.52 6.76
CA PRO A 107 -10.42 5.97 6.62
C PRO A 107 -10.17 6.49 5.20
N VAL A 108 -9.31 5.84 4.41
CA VAL A 108 -8.99 6.26 3.05
C VAL A 108 -9.11 5.04 2.12
N THR A 109 -10.30 4.82 1.56
CA THR A 109 -10.54 3.73 0.60
C THR A 109 -11.18 4.25 -0.67
N PHE A 110 -10.50 4.03 -1.80
CA PHE A 110 -11.15 4.16 -3.10
C PHE A 110 -11.96 2.88 -3.36
N ARG A 111 -13.27 3.05 -3.56
CA ARG A 111 -14.19 1.92 -3.81
C ARG A 111 -14.14 1.53 -5.28
N PHE A 112 -13.23 0.63 -5.61
CA PHE A 112 -13.17 0.03 -6.95
C PHE A 112 -14.18 -1.10 -7.10
N ILE A 113 -14.46 -1.82 -6.01
CA ILE A 113 -15.41 -2.94 -5.98
C ILE A 113 -16.60 -2.56 -5.09
N LYS A 114 -17.80 -2.53 -5.69
CA LYS A 114 -19.11 -2.34 -5.02
C LYS A 114 -19.77 -3.70 -4.75
#